data_AF-A0AAE0ALN7-F1
#
_entry.id   AF-A0AAE0ALN7-F1
#
_cell.length_a   1.000
_cell.length_b   1.000
_cell.length_c   1.000
_cell.angle_alpha   90.00
_cell.angle_beta   90.00
_cell.angle_gamma   90.00
#
_symmetry.space_group_name_H-M   'P 1'
#
loop_
_entity.id
_entity.type
_entity.pdbx_description
1 polymer ?
#
loop_
_entity_poly.entity_id
_entity_poly.type
_entity_poly.pdbx_seq_one_letter_code
_entity_poly.pdbx_strand_id
1 'polypeptide(L)'
;MLADVMMECLHDWNIEHKLSTLTVDNCSTNNAKIRILLEMLSDVSLLLNGDMFHMRCSAHILNLIVRDGLDVISDSVERIRSSVSYWTSSPKREENLLRL
;
A
#
# COMPACT_ATOMS: atom_id res chain seq x y z
N MET A 1 -3.55 -2.81 21.85
CA MET A 1 -3.41 -1.96 20.63
C MET A 1 -2.55 -2.69 19.61
N LEU A 2 -2.48 -2.25 18.34
CA LEU A 2 -1.68 -2.95 17.31
C LEU A 2 -0.18 -3.04 17.67
N ALA A 3 0.36 -2.04 18.37
CA ALA A 3 1.75 -2.06 18.83
C ALA A 3 2.01 -3.19 19.84
N ASP A 4 1.08 -3.45 20.77
CA ASP A 4 1.19 -4.54 21.74
C ASP A 4 1.22 -5.90 21.04
N VAL A 5 0.29 -6.13 20.10
CA VAL A 5 0.23 -7.36 19.30
C VAL A 5 1.52 -7.54 18.48
N MET A 6 2.08 -6.45 17.94
CA MET A 6 3.37 -6.49 17.26
C MET A 6 4.50 -6.89 18.20
N MET A 7 4.57 -6.32 19.40
CA MET A 7 5.58 -6.69 20.40
C MET A 7 5.46 -8.14 20.86
N GLU A 8 4.24 -8.62 21.11
CA GLU A 8 3.98 -10.04 21.42
C GLU A 8 4.50 -10.93 20.30
N CYS A 9 4.18 -10.61 19.04
CA CYS A 9 4.71 -11.35 17.89
C CYS A 9 6.24 -11.30 17.81
N LEU A 10 6.88 -10.16 18.10
CA LEU A 10 8.34 -10.06 18.08
C LEU A 10 9.00 -10.94 19.15
N HIS A 11 8.39 -10.99 20.34
CA HIS A 11 8.86 -11.78 21.47
C HIS A 11 8.63 -13.28 21.25
N ASP A 12 7.47 -13.67 20.71
CA ASP A 12 7.14 -15.06 20.34
C ASP A 12 8.18 -15.64 19.36
N TRP A 13 8.70 -14.79 18.48
CA TRP A 13 9.73 -15.17 17.51
C TRP A 13 11.16 -14.96 18.03
N ASN A 14 11.34 -14.36 19.20
CA ASN A 14 12.63 -14.04 19.82
C ASN A 14 13.55 -13.24 18.86
N ILE A 15 12.97 -12.21 18.23
CA ILE A 15 13.62 -11.33 17.25
C ILE A 15 13.61 -9.86 17.64
N GLU A 16 13.05 -9.49 18.77
CA GLU A 16 12.97 -8.11 19.28
C GLU A 16 14.34 -7.43 19.34
N HIS A 17 15.40 -8.18 19.67
CA HIS A 17 16.79 -7.69 19.70
C HIS A 17 17.53 -7.79 18.36
N LYS A 18 16.86 -8.25 17.29
CA LYS A 18 17.41 -8.46 15.94
C LYS A 18 16.73 -7.57 14.90
N LEU A 19 16.01 -6.55 15.35
CA LEU A 19 15.31 -5.62 14.50
C LEU A 19 16.25 -4.52 14.00
N SER A 20 16.13 -4.22 12.70
CA SER A 20 16.77 -3.07 12.08
C SER A 20 15.72 -2.06 11.62
N THR A 21 14.73 -2.54 10.86
CA THR A 21 13.73 -1.70 10.19
C THR A 21 12.38 -2.42 10.13
N LEU A 22 11.32 -1.66 10.34
CA LEU A 22 9.92 -2.04 10.11
C LEU A 22 9.38 -1.26 8.91
N THR A 23 8.86 -2.00 7.92
CA THR A 23 8.22 -1.41 6.75
C THR A 23 6.70 -1.51 6.87
N VAL A 24 6.01 -0.38 6.80
CA VAL A 24 4.54 -0.29 6.88
C VAL A 24 3.97 0.47 5.68
N ASP A 25 2.67 0.35 5.42
CA ASP A 25 2.01 1.16 4.40
C ASP A 25 2.10 2.67 4.72
N ASN A 26 1.97 3.51 3.69
CA ASN A 26 2.11 4.97 3.79
C ASN A 26 0.84 5.61 4.39
N CYS A 27 0.50 5.25 5.62
CA CYS A 27 -0.67 5.76 6.34
C CYS A 27 -0.23 6.56 7.56
N SER A 28 -0.77 7.77 7.74
CA SER A 28 -0.43 8.65 8.87
C SER A 28 -0.70 8.01 10.24
N THR A 29 -1.69 7.14 10.32
CA THR A 29 -2.03 6.40 11.55
C THR A 29 -0.90 5.48 12.04
N ASN A 30 0.01 5.07 11.15
CA ASN A 30 1.15 4.24 11.53
C ASN A 30 2.23 5.02 12.29
N ASN A 31 2.34 6.34 12.10
CA ASN A 31 3.33 7.17 12.79
C ASN A 31 3.20 7.07 14.31
N ALA A 32 1.95 7.11 14.82
CA ALA A 32 1.71 7.00 16.26
C ALA A 32 2.07 5.61 16.81
N LYS A 33 1.72 4.56 16.06
CA LYS A 33 2.00 3.16 16.46
C LYS A 33 3.49 2.87 16.49
N ILE A 34 4.22 3.37 15.50
CA ILE A 34 5.68 3.20 15.40
C ILE A 34 6.39 3.91 16.55
N ARG A 35 5.93 5.11 16.94
CA ARG A 35 6.48 5.80 18.11
C ARG A 35 6.30 4.95 19.39
N ILE A 36 5.11 4.40 19.61
CA ILE A 36 4.86 3.51 20.75
C ILE A 36 5.77 2.28 20.68
N LEU A 37 5.92 1.67 19.51
CA LEU A 37 6.78 0.51 19.32
C LEU A 37 8.27 0.83 19.61
N LEU A 38 8.75 2.01 19.19
CA LEU A 38 10.09 2.50 19.51
C LEU A 38 10.30 2.70 21.01
N GLU A 39 9.30 3.26 21.70
CA GLU A 39 9.34 3.43 23.16
C GLU A 39 9.42 2.06 23.88
N MET A 40 8.66 1.07 23.41
CA MET A 40 8.71 -0.31 23.92
C MET A 40 10.04 -1.03 23.62
N LEU A 41 10.73 -0.63 22.55
CA LEU A 41 12.04 -1.16 22.15
C LEU A 41 13.21 -0.29 22.65
N SER A 42 12.99 0.63 23.59
CA SER A 42 14.01 1.60 24.04
C SER A 42 15.28 0.97 24.62
N ASP A 43 15.16 -0.21 25.25
CA ASP A 43 16.31 -0.97 25.76
C ASP A 43 17.03 -1.81 24.68
N VAL A 44 16.49 -1.84 23.45
CA VAL A 44 17.09 -2.54 22.31
C VAL A 44 18.05 -1.62 21.56
N SER A 45 19.26 -2.13 21.29
CA SER A 45 20.24 -1.43 20.45
C SER A 45 19.83 -1.43 18.97
N LEU A 46 18.89 -0.56 18.60
CA LEU A 46 18.46 -0.34 17.22
C LEU A 46 19.54 0.38 16.40
N LEU A 47 19.56 0.14 15.10
CA LEU A 47 20.48 0.79 14.16
C LEU A 47 20.27 2.32 14.18
N LEU A 48 21.37 3.07 14.31
CA LEU A 48 21.34 4.54 14.43
C LEU A 48 20.34 5.04 15.48
N ASN A 49 20.27 4.38 16.65
CA ASN A 49 19.34 4.71 17.74
C ASN A 49 17.86 4.76 17.32
N GLY A 50 17.48 3.97 16.30
CA GLY A 50 16.11 3.89 15.81
C GLY A 50 15.77 4.88 14.68
N ASP A 51 16.70 5.74 14.24
CA ASP A 51 16.46 6.71 13.16
C ASP A 51 16.02 6.04 11.85
N MET A 52 16.46 4.79 11.62
CA MET A 52 16.13 3.99 10.42
C MET A 52 15.06 2.92 10.68
N PHE A 53 14.37 2.98 11.83
CA PHE A 53 13.42 1.94 12.21
C PHE A 53 12.13 1.99 11.38
N HIS A 54 11.71 3.17 10.91
CA HIS A 54 10.48 3.32 10.14
C HIS A 54 10.76 3.51 8.66
N MET A 55 10.31 2.55 7.84
CA MET A 55 10.27 2.69 6.39
C MET A 55 8.84 2.59 5.85
N ARG A 56 8.56 3.38 4.82
CA ARG A 56 7.28 3.33 4.09
C ARG A 56 7.38 2.30 2.96
N CYS A 57 6.30 1.56 2.74
CA CYS A 57 6.24 0.53 1.72
C CYS A 57 6.26 1.13 0.32
N SER A 58 7.33 0.86 -0.43
CA SER A 58 7.50 1.33 -1.82
C SER A 58 6.38 0.84 -2.74
N ALA A 59 5.91 -0.40 -2.59
CA ALA A 59 4.79 -0.91 -3.38
C ALA A 59 3.50 -0.11 -3.14
N HIS A 60 3.26 0.31 -1.90
CA HIS A 60 2.11 1.16 -1.57
C HIS A 60 2.27 2.57 -2.15
N ILE A 61 3.47 3.16 -2.07
CA ILE A 61 3.76 4.46 -2.71
C ILE A 61 3.54 4.38 -4.22
N LEU A 62 4.03 3.33 -4.88
CA LEU A 62 3.79 3.11 -6.31
C LEU A 62 2.29 3.00 -6.62
N ASN A 63 1.53 2.29 -5.80
CA ASN A 63 0.08 2.22 -5.95
C ASN A 63 -0.59 3.60 -5.80
N LEU A 64 -0.13 4.46 -4.90
CA LEU A 64 -0.64 5.84 -4.78
C LEU A 64 -0.33 6.65 -6.05
N ILE A 65 0.90 6.59 -6.56
CA ILE A 65 1.30 7.28 -7.81
C ILE A 65 0.47 6.80 -8.99
N VAL A 66 0.31 5.49 -9.15
CA VAL A 66 -0.48 4.90 -10.24
C VAL A 66 -1.94 5.31 -10.15
N ARG A 67 -2.54 5.29 -8.95
CA ARG A 67 -3.93 5.72 -8.76
C ARG A 67 -4.13 7.19 -9.13
N ASP A 68 -3.25 8.06 -8.65
CA ASP A 68 -3.29 9.49 -8.97
C ASP A 68 -3.17 9.73 -10.48
N GLY A 69 -2.27 9.00 -11.16
CA GLY A 69 -2.15 9.03 -12.61
C GLY A 69 -3.38 8.48 -13.36
N LEU A 70 -4.02 7.42 -12.83
CA LEU A 70 -5.23 6.85 -13.40
C LEU A 70 -6.43 7.79 -13.24
N ASP A 71 -6.51 8.53 -12.14
CA ASP A 71 -7.58 9.49 -11.88
C ASP A 71 -7.58 10.62 -12.93
N VAL A 72 -6.39 11.06 -13.38
CA VAL A 72 -6.24 12.05 -14.46
C VAL A 72 -6.85 11.58 -15.79
N ILE A 73 -6.80 10.28 -16.08
CA ILE A 73 -7.31 9.70 -17.34
C ILE A 73 -8.65 8.98 -17.17
N SER A 74 -9.26 9.04 -15.98
CA SER A 74 -10.45 8.30 -15.61
C SER A 74 -11.61 8.52 -16.58
N ASP A 75 -11.89 9.78 -16.93
CA ASP A 75 -12.93 10.15 -17.91
C ASP A 75 -12.71 9.50 -19.30
N SER A 76 -11.45 9.47 -19.76
CA SER A 76 -11.12 8.86 -21.06
C SER A 76 -11.30 7.35 -21.01
N VAL A 77 -10.86 6.71 -19.92
CA VAL A 77 -11.07 5.28 -19.67
C VAL A 77 -12.57 4.96 -19.63
N GLU A 78 -13.38 5.79 -18.97
CA GLU A 78 -14.82 5.60 -18.88
C GLU A 78 -15.49 5.72 -20.26
N ARG A 79 -15.12 6.72 -21.07
CA ARG A 79 -15.63 6.86 -22.45
C ARG A 79 -15.28 5.65 -23.33
N ILE A 80 -14.05 5.13 -23.23
CA ILE A 80 -13.64 3.92 -23.94
C ILE A 80 -14.48 2.73 -23.47
N ARG A 81 -14.65 2.55 -22.15
CA ARG A 81 -15.48 1.47 -21.58
C ARG A 81 -16.93 1.56 -22.04
N SER A 82 -17.54 2.75 -22.04
CA SER A 82 -18.90 2.95 -22.54
C SER A 82 -19.01 2.63 -24.03
N SER A 83 -18.02 3.02 -24.84
CA SER A 83 -17.97 2.68 -26.27
C SER A 83 -17.89 1.17 -26.50
N VAL A 84 -16.95 0.49 -25.83
CA VAL A 84 -16.81 -0.98 -25.91
C VAL A 84 -18.11 -1.65 -25.48
N SER A 85 -18.67 -1.25 -24.33
CA SER A 85 -19.94 -1.78 -23.83
C SER A 85 -21.10 -1.57 -24.80
N TYR A 86 -21.16 -0.42 -25.49
CA TYR A 86 -22.18 -0.17 -26.51
C TYR A 86 -22.06 -1.13 -27.70
N TRP A 87 -20.85 -1.38 -28.20
CA TRP A 87 -20.63 -2.24 -29.36
C TRP A 87 -20.80 -3.73 -29.04
N THR A 88 -20.40 -4.16 -27.85
CA THR A 88 -20.52 -5.56 -27.41
C THR A 88 -21.87 -5.90 -26.80
N SER A 89 -22.80 -4.94 -26.68
CA SER A 89 -24.11 -5.18 -26.05
C SER A 89 -25.03 -6.09 -26.86
N SER A 90 -24.77 -6.32 -28.15
CA SER A 90 -25.55 -7.26 -28.96
C SER A 90 -24.75 -7.83 -30.13
N PRO A 91 -25.04 -9.07 -30.57
CA PRO A 91 -24.35 -9.68 -31.71
C PRO A 91 -24.41 -8.84 -32.97
N LYS A 92 -25.51 -8.10 -33.18
CA LYS A 92 -25.67 -7.25 -34.36
C LYS A 92 -24.72 -6.06 -34.35
N ARG A 93 -24.51 -5.43 -33.18
CA ARG A 93 -23.58 -4.31 -33.04
C ARG A 93 -22.13 -4.77 -33.16
N GLU A 94 -21.82 -5.93 -32.59
CA GLU A 94 -20.49 -6.55 -32.71
C GLU A 94 -20.17 -6.92 -34.17
N GLU A 95 -21.12 -7.51 -34.90
CA GLU A 95 -20.99 -7.78 -36.34
C GLU A 95 -20.75 -6.49 -37.14
N ASN A 96 -21.45 -5.40 -36.79
CA ASN A 96 -21.26 -4.10 -37.44
C ASN A 96 -19.88 -3.50 -37.14
N LEU A 97 -19.35 -3.66 -35.93
CA LEU A 97 -18.02 -3.16 -35.55
C LEU A 97 -16.90 -3.85 -36.34
N LEU A 98 -17.00 -5.17 -36.52
CA LEU A 98 -16.03 -5.96 -37.29
C LEU A 98 -16.01 -5.63 -38.79
N ARG A 99 -16.98 -4.84 -39.27
CA ARG A 99 -17.12 -4.42 -40.67
C ARG A 99 -16.67 -2.98 -40.93
N LEU A 100 -16.32 -2.22 -39.89
CA LEU A 100 -15.73 -0.88 -39.99
C LEU A 100 -14.22 -0.99 -40.30
#